data_AF-A0A3M0I8P0-F1
#
_entry.id   AF-A0A3M0I8P0-F1
#
_cell.length_a   1.000
_cell.length_b   1.000
_cell.length_c   1.000
_cell.angle_alpha   90.00
_cell.angle_beta   90.00
_cell.angle_gamma   90.00
#
_symmetry.space_group_name_H-M   'P 1'
#
loop_
_entity.id
_entity.type
_entity.pdbx_description
1 polymer ?
#
loop_
_entity_poly.entity_id
_entity_poly.type
_entity_poly.pdbx_seq_one_letter_code
_entity_poly.pdbx_strand_id
1 'polypeptide(L)' 'MTTPNPAELDKRRHELTNGLLAMREQLAPVFDTADGMRADMEKRGWSPTAAEQVALAWLLGAMNIAMGGVKR' A
#
# COMPACT_ATOMS: atom_id res chain seq x y z
N MET A 1 9.42 6.50 -32.15
CA MET A 1 9.98 6.44 -30.78
C MET A 1 11.49 6.49 -30.88
N THR A 2 12.14 7.48 -30.29
CA THR A 2 13.60 7.53 -30.15
C THR A 2 14.01 6.67 -28.95
N THR A 3 15.03 5.83 -29.14
CA THR A 3 15.60 5.03 -28.05
C THR A 3 16.22 5.97 -27.01
N PRO A 4 15.86 5.87 -25.72
CA PRO A 4 16.45 6.73 -24.69
C PRO A 4 17.95 6.49 -24.60
N ASN A 5 18.73 7.55 -24.43
CA ASN A 5 20.15 7.40 -24.18
C ASN A 5 20.40 6.86 -22.75
N PRO A 6 21.58 6.30 -22.45
CA PRO A 6 21.87 5.71 -21.14
C PRO A 6 21.62 6.64 -19.94
N ALA A 7 21.96 7.93 -20.05
CA ALA A 7 21.75 8.90 -18.97
C ALA A 7 20.26 9.16 -18.70
N GLU A 8 19.42 9.16 -19.74
CA GLU A 8 17.96 9.26 -19.60
C GLU A 8 17.36 8.02 -18.91
N LEU A 9 17.89 6.82 -19.19
CA LEU A 9 17.48 5.60 -18.52
C LEU A 9 17.82 5.63 -17.02
N ASP A 10 19.02 6.10 -16.66
CA ASP A 10 19.43 6.20 -15.26
C ASP A 10 18.62 7.23 -14.48
N LYS A 11 18.30 8.37 -15.12
CA LYS A 11 17.38 9.36 -14.55
C LYS A 11 16.00 8.77 -14.29
N ARG A 12 15.42 8.05 -15.25
CA ARG A 12 14.10 7.40 -15.08
C ARG A 12 14.11 6.34 -13.98
N ARG A 13 15.20 5.58 -13.84
CA ARG A 13 15.36 4.63 -12.74
C ARG A 13 15.37 5.34 -11.38
N HIS A 14 16.13 6.42 -11.26
CA HIS A 14 16.15 7.24 -10.04
C HIS A 14 14.78 7.81 -9.70
N GLU A 15 14.08 8.37 -10.69
CA GLU A 15 12.73 8.91 -10.51
C GLU A 15 11.74 7.83 -10.06
N LEU A 16 11.81 6.63 -10.66
CA LEU A 16 11.00 5.49 -10.24
C LEU A 16 11.30 5.07 -8.80
N THR A 17 12.57 4.92 -8.44
CA THR A 17 12.97 4.55 -7.08
C THR A 17 12.47 5.56 -6.06
N ASN A 18 12.63 6.86 -6.33
CA ASN A 18 12.13 7.92 -5.46
C ASN A 18 10.60 7.91 -5.36
N GLY A 19 9.91 7.65 -6.47
CA GLY A 19 8.46 7.50 -6.48
C GLY A 19 7.97 6.33 -5.62
N LEU A 20 8.66 5.18 -5.69
CA LEU A 20 8.33 4.01 -4.87
C LEU A 20 8.60 4.25 -3.38
N LEU A 21 9.68 4.96 -3.04
CA LEU A 21 9.97 5.35 -1.66
C LEU A 21 8.89 6.29 -1.10
N ALA A 22 8.51 7.32 -1.87
CA ALA A 22 7.44 8.23 -1.48
C ALA A 22 6.08 7.51 -1.33
N MET A 23 5.77 6.58 -2.24
CA MET A 23 4.54 5.79 -2.16
C MET A 23 4.51 4.92 -0.90
N ARG A 24 5.64 4.30 -0.53
CA ARG A 24 5.75 3.54 0.72
C ARG A 24 5.43 4.42 1.93
N GLU A 25 6.02 5.61 2.00
CA GLU A 25 5.80 6.54 3.12
C GLU A 25 4.34 6.99 3.20
N GLN A 26 3.71 7.26 2.05
CA GLN A 26 2.30 7.65 1.98
C GLN A 26 1.35 6.54 2.39
N LEU A 27 1.68 5.28 2.07
CA LEU A 27 0.84 4.12 2.38
C LEU A 27 1.11 3.52 3.77
N ALA A 28 2.22 3.87 4.42
CA ALA A 28 2.57 3.35 5.75
C ALA A 28 1.43 3.46 6.78
N PRO A 29 0.72 4.61 6.91
CA PRO A 29 -0.40 4.73 7.85
C PRO A 29 -1.55 3.77 7.58
N VAL A 30 -1.76 3.40 6.31
CA VAL A 30 -2.82 2.46 5.92
C VAL A 30 -2.46 1.05 6.38
N PHE A 31 -1.21 0.63 6.19
CA PHE A 31 -0.73 -0.65 6.69
C PHE A 31 -0.74 -0.71 8.22
N ASP A 32 -0.22 0.33 8.89
CA ASP A 32 -0.19 0.42 10.34
C ASP A 32 -1.60 0.33 10.96
N THR A 33 -2.60 0.92 10.29
CA THR A 33 -4.00 0.84 10.73
C THR A 33 -4.56 -0.57 10.58
N ALA A 34 -4.30 -1.25 9.47
CA ALA A 34 -4.76 -2.63 9.26
C ALA A 34 -4.15 -3.58 10.30
N ASP A 35 -2.86 -3.43 10.58
CA ASP A 35 -2.15 -4.20 11.61
C ASP A 35 -2.68 -3.89 13.01
N GLY A 36 -2.93 -2.62 13.32
CA GLY A 36 -3.56 -2.21 14.58
C GLY A 36 -4.95 -2.79 14.78
N MET A 37 -5.77 -2.83 13.72
CA MET A 37 -7.10 -3.47 13.75
C MET A 37 -6.99 -4.96 14.03
N ARG A 38 -6.09 -5.67 13.34
CA ARG A 38 -5.86 -7.09 13.58
C ARG A 38 -5.47 -7.34 15.04
N ALA A 39 -4.48 -6.61 15.54
CA ALA A 39 -3.98 -6.75 16.90
C ALA A 39 -5.08 -6.47 17.95
N ASP A 40 -5.91 -5.45 17.75
CA ASP A 40 -7.03 -5.14 18.65
C ASP A 40 -8.10 -6.26 18.64
N MET A 41 -8.41 -6.84 17.48
CA MET A 41 -9.35 -7.96 17.40
C MET A 41 -8.80 -9.22 18.07
N GLU A 42 -7.54 -9.57 17.83
CA GLU A 42 -6.89 -10.71 18.51
C GLU A 42 -6.88 -10.51 20.03
N LYS A 43 -6.60 -9.29 20.51
CA LYS A 43 -6.68 -8.94 21.95
C LYS A 43 -8.08 -9.11 22.53
N ARG A 44 -9.13 -8.93 21.72
CA ARG A 44 -10.54 -9.14 22.10
C ARG A 44 -10.98 -10.61 22.00
N GLY A 45 -10.05 -11.53 21.70
CA GLY A 45 -10.30 -12.96 21.68
C GLY A 45 -10.75 -13.50 20.32
N TRP A 46 -10.61 -12.73 19.24
CA TRP A 46 -10.84 -13.26 17.90
C TRP A 46 -9.73 -14.25 17.53
N SER A 47 -10.06 -15.26 16.73
CA SER A 47 -9.02 -16.11 16.16
C SER A 47 -8.13 -15.28 15.21
N PRO A 48 -6.82 -15.58 15.10
CA PRO A 48 -5.92 -14.85 14.22
C PRO A 48 -6.42 -14.80 12.77
N THR A 49 -6.95 -15.90 12.27
CA THR A 49 -7.51 -15.97 10.91
C THR A 49 -8.72 -15.06 10.73
N ALA A 50 -9.66 -15.01 11.68
CA ALA A 50 -10.84 -14.15 11.57
C ALA A 50 -10.45 -12.66 11.63
N ALA A 51 -9.53 -12.30 12.53
CA ALA A 51 -9.00 -10.95 12.63
C ALA A 51 -8.29 -10.51 11.34
N GLU A 52 -7.47 -11.37 10.76
CA GLU A 52 -6.77 -11.11 9.50
C GLU A 52 -7.74 -10.87 8.33
N GLN A 53 -8.80 -11.66 8.20
CA GLN A 53 -9.78 -11.48 7.12
C GLN A 53 -10.50 -10.13 7.19
N VAL A 54 -10.86 -9.68 8.40
CA VAL A 54 -11.53 -8.37 8.59
C VAL A 54 -10.56 -7.22 8.31
N ALA A 55 -9.33 -7.29 8.84
CA ALA A 55 -8.30 -6.29 8.58
C ALA A 55 -7.95 -6.20 7.08
N LEU A 56 -7.86 -7.34 6.40
CA LEU A 56 -7.63 -7.39 4.95
C LEU A 56 -8.78 -6.77 4.15
N ALA A 57 -10.04 -7.07 4.50
CA ALA A 57 -11.19 -6.49 3.83
C ALA A 57 -11.20 -4.95 3.96
N TRP A 58 -10.86 -4.44 5.15
CA TRP A 58 -10.70 -3.01 5.37
C TRP A 58 -9.54 -2.44 4.54
N LEU A 59 -8.38 -3.09 4.55
CA LEU A 59 -7.18 -2.67 3.81
C LEU A 59 -7.45 -2.54 2.31
N LEU A 60 -8.14 -3.52 1.72
CA LEU A 60 -8.54 -3.48 0.30
C LEU A 60 -9.47 -2.29 0.02
N GLY A 61 -10.39 -1.98 0.93
CA GLY A 61 -11.25 -0.79 0.84
C GLY A 61 -10.46 0.51 0.91
N ALA A 62 -9.54 0.62 1.88
CA ALA A 62 -8.68 1.79 2.06
C ALA A 62 -7.76 2.02 0.86
N MET A 63 -7.16 0.95 0.31
CA MET A 63 -6.31 1.00 -0.88
C MET A 63 -7.05 1.46 -2.13
N ASN A 64 -8.29 1.00 -2.33
CA ASN A 64 -9.12 1.46 -3.45
C ASN A 64 -9.42 2.97 -3.38
N ILE A 65 -9.60 3.51 -2.18
CA ILE A 65 -9.80 4.95 -1.98
C ILE A 65 -8.48 5.70 -2.24
N ALA A 66 -7.38 5.22 -1.65
CA ALA A 66 -6.06 5.85 -1.74
C ALA A 66 -5.52 5.92 -3.18
N MET A 67 -5.79 4.88 -3.99
CA MET A 67 -5.31 4.80 -5.38
C MET A 67 -6.23 5.48 -6.40
N GLY A 68 -7.26 6.19 -5.95
CA GLY A 68 -8.27 6.80 -6.81
C GLY A 68 -9.25 5.74 -7.31
N GLY A 69 -10.35 5.57 -6.56
CA GLY A 69 -11.35 4.53 -6.81
C GLY A 69 -11.69 4.39 -8.30
N VAL A 70 -11.46 3.19 -8.83
CA VAL A 70 -11.98 2.79 -10.14
C VAL A 70 -13.48 3.04 -10.12
N LYS A 71 -13.93 4.05 -10.87
CA LYS A 71 -15.35 4.24 -11.16
C LYS A 71 -15.82 2.94 -11.82
N ARG A 72 -16.73 2.23 -11.15
CA ARG A 72 -17.53 1.17 -11.76
C ARG A 72 -18.34 1.73 -12.93
#